data_AF-A0A381U9V9-F1
#
_entry.id   AF-A0A381U9V9-F1
#
_cell.length_a   1.000
_cell.length_b   1.000
_cell.length_c   1.000
_cell.angle_alpha   90.00
_cell.angle_beta   90.00
_cell.angle_gamma   90.00
#
_symmetry.space_group_name_H-M   'P 1'
#
loop_
_entity.id
_entity.type
_entity.pdbx_description
1 polymer ?
#
loop_
_entity_poly.entity_id
_entity_poly.type
_entity_poly.pdbx_seq_one_letter_code
_entity_poly.pdbx_strand_id
1 'polypeptide(L)'
;MREKELIKEAVAGEITVGFELEIVVPAAKSFGSKLDDLEPGTVEEVHPNIERIVDKYGLGRMEEQSVIANDDDTDTHFGAEFDIGLIKDENGASARLTATPPNFQKVAKIIKEFLDNGAYTNSSCGFHVHFGLGMLSKTSGMDATWFAIYFLDSGLFEKYKEYNGIPQYDDNEYASLNDLGESVEQFKGSLENLTSKENKLEFAYDQTVNRLAMGVFDKYNVLNPHHQGTLEWRGLRGVFDEMAGQVNNYNLIVDYLKFVYKFAVDLGRVQNKILDYDIGGVTLRDLKRFYFENKQKQKGSISNVAQLFVKNFNPIMPATQFKKANAEFTKHLSFRNDAINTEQYDNKNYLQALSEQMAFSALALQPFVGHQAWGTPESRMITRLRPQGAIGLEVDLYDMTYYNQALVIEPNVWNELVNKFGWGMWNCVFESCQFLFKNPKLYQFKINNLFLDAMYTDCVAVFKTMEEADYAKRSWTEFHGNETEDIHFMAVE
;
A
#
# COMPACT_ATOMS: atom_id res chain seq x y z
N MET A 1 50.36 -1.47 17.59
CA MET A 1 49.48 -0.36 18.03
C MET A 1 48.53 -0.91 19.08
N ARG A 2 48.26 -0.15 20.15
CA ARG A 2 47.57 -0.62 21.36
C ARG A 2 46.05 -0.58 21.19
N GLU A 3 45.40 -1.56 21.81
CA GLU A 3 43.97 -1.93 21.88
C GLU A 3 43.00 -0.84 22.40
N LYS A 4 43.40 0.45 22.44
CA LYS A 4 42.64 1.54 23.08
C LYS A 4 42.35 2.77 22.22
N GLU A 5 42.56 2.72 20.91
CA GLU A 5 42.28 3.87 20.02
C GLU A 5 41.03 3.73 19.13
N LEU A 6 40.18 2.72 19.33
CA LEU A 6 39.07 2.42 18.41
C LEU A 6 37.64 2.68 18.94
N ILE A 7 37.45 3.54 19.95
CA ILE A 7 36.10 3.78 20.49
C ILE A 7 35.83 5.28 20.66
N LYS A 8 35.60 5.98 19.55
CA LYS A 8 34.83 7.24 19.49
C LYS A 8 34.19 7.47 18.11
N GLU A 9 33.72 6.43 17.45
CA GLU A 9 32.91 6.57 16.22
C GLU A 9 31.80 5.51 16.25
N ALA A 10 30.57 5.93 15.94
CA ALA A 10 29.29 5.21 15.97
C ALA A 10 29.40 3.67 16.10
N VAL A 11 28.90 3.13 17.21
CA VAL A 11 28.82 1.69 17.44
C VAL A 11 27.68 1.14 16.58
N ALA A 12 27.92 0.09 15.79
CA ALA A 12 26.90 -0.62 15.00
C ALA A 12 25.70 -1.19 15.82
N GLY A 13 25.64 -0.92 17.13
CA GLY A 13 24.62 -1.41 18.05
C GLY A 13 23.20 -0.88 17.81
N GLU A 14 23.02 0.11 16.93
CA GLU A 14 21.70 0.63 16.54
C GLU A 14 21.11 -0.06 15.29
N ILE A 15 21.94 -0.78 14.52
CA ILE A 15 21.47 -1.56 13.36
C ILE A 15 20.97 -2.91 13.85
N THR A 16 19.72 -3.24 13.53
CA THR A 16 19.23 -4.60 13.68
C THR A 16 19.53 -5.41 12.43
N VAL A 17 19.75 -6.71 12.61
CA VAL A 17 20.07 -7.64 11.54
C VAL A 17 19.24 -8.91 11.74
N GLY A 18 18.67 -9.42 10.66
CA GLY A 18 18.06 -10.73 10.56
C GLY A 18 18.85 -11.56 9.57
N PHE A 19 18.87 -12.87 9.77
CA PHE A 19 19.50 -13.80 8.85
C PHE A 19 18.48 -14.87 8.54
N GLU A 20 18.31 -15.25 7.27
CA GLU A 20 17.52 -16.42 6.88
C GLU A 20 18.51 -17.46 6.37
N LEU A 21 18.50 -18.64 6.99
CA LEU A 21 19.31 -19.77 6.57
C LEU A 21 18.43 -20.72 5.79
N GLU A 22 18.57 -20.67 4.46
CA GLU A 22 17.90 -21.55 3.52
C GLU A 22 18.81 -22.76 3.23
N ILE A 23 18.45 -23.93 3.74
CA ILE A 23 19.31 -25.12 3.74
C ILE A 23 18.51 -26.39 3.50
N VAL A 24 19.18 -27.40 2.98
CA VAL A 24 18.69 -28.78 2.93
C VAL A 24 19.04 -29.47 4.24
N VAL A 25 18.04 -30.03 4.92
CA VAL A 25 18.21 -30.68 6.23
C VAL A 25 17.83 -32.16 6.18
N PRO A 26 18.47 -33.01 7.01
CA PRO A 26 18.07 -34.41 7.12
C PRO A 26 16.65 -34.56 7.67
N ALA A 27 15.89 -35.48 7.09
CA ALA A 27 14.57 -35.87 7.53
C ALA A 27 14.64 -36.94 8.64
N ALA A 28 13.78 -36.82 9.64
CA ALA A 28 13.39 -37.95 10.48
C ALA A 28 12.32 -38.74 9.73
N LYS A 29 12.64 -39.96 9.28
CA LYS A 29 11.58 -40.87 8.82
C LYS A 29 10.74 -41.28 10.02
N SER A 30 9.55 -40.71 10.19
CA SER A 30 8.54 -41.31 11.05
C SER A 30 7.92 -42.50 10.30
N PHE A 31 8.30 -43.73 10.64
CA PHE A 31 7.51 -44.88 10.22
C PHE A 31 6.21 -44.86 11.01
N GLY A 32 5.09 -44.63 10.32
CA GLY A 32 3.77 -44.76 10.93
C GLY A 32 3.64 -46.14 11.55
N SER A 33 3.31 -46.21 12.84
CA SER A 33 3.31 -47.44 13.64
C SER A 33 2.17 -48.41 13.31
N LYS A 34 1.67 -48.43 12.06
CA LYS A 34 0.72 -49.42 11.57
C LYS A 34 1.44 -50.34 10.59
N LEU A 35 1.62 -51.58 11.03
CA LEU A 35 2.45 -52.62 10.43
C LEU A 35 2.05 -53.07 9.00
N ASP A 36 1.08 -52.44 8.34
CA ASP A 36 0.54 -52.94 7.05
C ASP A 36 0.50 -51.91 5.91
N ASP A 37 0.87 -50.63 6.11
CA ASP A 37 0.98 -49.65 5.01
C ASP A 37 2.38 -49.05 4.99
N LEU A 38 3.29 -49.66 4.21
CA LEU A 38 4.58 -49.08 3.81
C LEU A 38 4.38 -48.00 2.73
N GLU A 39 3.45 -47.07 2.94
CA GLU A 39 3.47 -45.80 2.22
C GLU A 39 4.25 -44.78 3.06
N PRO A 40 5.26 -44.10 2.49
CA PRO A 40 6.02 -43.08 3.21
C PRO A 40 5.05 -41.99 3.68
N GLY A 41 4.97 -41.80 5.00
CA GLY A 41 4.14 -40.76 5.60
C GLY A 41 4.56 -39.37 5.12
N THR A 42 3.57 -38.54 4.81
CA THR A 42 3.70 -37.20 4.21
C THR A 42 4.08 -36.08 5.19
N VAL A 43 4.66 -36.41 6.35
CA VAL A 43 5.17 -35.40 7.29
C VAL A 43 6.68 -35.55 7.37
N GLU A 44 7.38 -34.68 6.65
CA GLU A 44 8.83 -34.51 6.78
C GLU A 44 9.14 -33.88 8.15
N GLU A 45 9.29 -34.74 9.15
CA GLU A 45 9.78 -34.32 10.47
C GLU A 45 11.28 -33.99 10.37
N VAL A 46 11.69 -32.91 11.02
CA VAL A 46 13.11 -32.49 11.06
C VAL A 46 13.90 -33.52 11.87
N HIS A 47 15.10 -33.90 11.42
CA HIS A 47 15.93 -34.82 12.18
C HIS A 47 16.19 -34.31 13.62
N PRO A 48 16.14 -35.16 14.68
CA PRO A 48 16.19 -34.72 16.08
C PRO A 48 17.45 -33.92 16.48
N ASN A 49 18.54 -34.06 15.72
CA ASN A 49 19.73 -33.23 15.92
C ASN A 49 19.51 -31.79 15.47
N ILE A 50 18.81 -31.61 14.35
CA ILE A 50 18.47 -30.30 13.81
C ILE A 50 17.41 -29.64 14.69
N GLU A 51 16.38 -30.37 15.11
CA GLU A 51 15.35 -29.87 16.03
C GLU A 51 15.97 -29.39 17.36
N ARG A 52 16.94 -30.13 17.90
CA ARG A 52 17.70 -29.68 19.08
C ARG A 52 18.43 -28.36 18.89
N ILE A 53 18.92 -28.06 17.69
CA ILE A 53 19.57 -26.78 17.38
C ILE A 53 18.51 -25.67 17.33
N VAL A 54 17.39 -25.92 16.66
CA VAL A 54 16.24 -25.00 16.59
C VAL A 54 15.77 -24.62 18.00
N ASP A 55 15.55 -25.61 18.87
CA ASP A 55 15.11 -25.40 20.26
C ASP A 55 16.16 -24.66 21.10
N LYS A 56 17.43 -25.07 20.99
CA LYS A 56 18.55 -24.46 21.73
C LYS A 56 18.68 -22.96 21.46
N TYR A 57 18.39 -22.53 20.24
CA TYR A 57 18.53 -21.13 19.82
C TYR A 57 17.21 -20.38 19.66
N GLY A 58 16.06 -21.07 19.79
CA GLY A 58 14.72 -20.51 19.65
C GLY A 58 14.38 -20.05 18.23
N LEU A 59 14.87 -20.76 17.21
CA LEU A 59 14.74 -20.36 15.80
C LEU A 59 13.31 -20.57 15.29
N GLY A 60 12.84 -19.65 14.44
CA GLY A 60 11.58 -19.84 13.70
C GLY A 60 11.83 -20.65 12.43
N ARG A 61 11.02 -21.68 12.19
CA ARG A 61 10.96 -22.39 10.89
C ARG A 61 9.88 -21.75 10.03
N MET A 62 10.20 -21.49 8.76
CA MET A 62 9.24 -20.99 7.77
C MET A 62 8.96 -22.08 6.72
N GLU A 63 7.77 -22.04 6.11
CA GLU A 63 7.44 -22.92 4.98
C GLU A 63 8.13 -22.35 3.74
N GLU A 64 9.16 -23.04 3.23
CA GLU A 64 9.96 -22.59 2.08
C GLU A 64 9.77 -23.52 0.88
N GLN A 65 9.67 -22.94 -0.31
CA GLN A 65 9.57 -23.60 -1.61
C GLN A 65 10.77 -23.32 -2.54
N SER A 66 11.70 -22.43 -2.16
CA SER A 66 12.86 -21.98 -2.94
C SER A 66 14.01 -22.99 -2.95
N VAL A 67 14.18 -23.77 -1.87
CA VAL A 67 15.25 -24.76 -1.74
C VAL A 67 14.69 -26.17 -1.83
N ILE A 68 15.24 -26.96 -2.75
CA ILE A 68 14.87 -28.35 -2.97
C ILE A 68 16.11 -29.20 -2.69
N ALA A 69 15.94 -30.36 -2.05
CA ALA A 69 17.02 -31.33 -1.90
C ALA A 69 17.52 -31.78 -3.28
N ASN A 70 18.77 -32.21 -3.37
CA ASN A 70 19.28 -32.79 -4.61
C ASN A 70 18.47 -34.04 -4.99
N ASP A 71 18.35 -34.34 -6.29
CA ASP A 71 17.54 -35.45 -6.81
C ASP A 71 17.87 -36.82 -6.18
N ASP A 72 19.09 -37.00 -5.67
CA ASP A 72 19.57 -38.21 -5.02
C ASP A 72 19.29 -38.27 -3.50
N ASP A 73 18.87 -37.16 -2.89
CA ASP A 73 18.67 -37.01 -1.45
C ASP A 73 17.22 -36.78 -1.04
N THR A 74 16.29 -36.61 -1.98
CA THR A 74 14.86 -36.26 -1.71
C THR A 74 14.15 -37.23 -0.77
N ASP A 75 14.60 -38.47 -0.69
CA ASP A 75 14.04 -39.50 0.20
C ASP A 75 14.56 -39.41 1.65
N THR A 76 15.54 -38.55 1.91
CA THR A 76 16.28 -38.47 3.18
C THR A 76 16.50 -37.04 3.67
N HIS A 77 16.28 -36.04 2.81
CA HIS A 77 16.45 -34.63 3.11
C HIS A 77 15.35 -33.80 2.44
N PHE A 78 15.11 -32.61 2.99
CA PHE A 78 14.17 -31.63 2.42
C PHE A 78 14.68 -30.21 2.65
N GLY A 79 14.17 -29.26 1.86
CA GLY A 79 14.51 -27.85 2.00
C GLY A 79 13.80 -27.19 3.19
N ALA A 80 14.52 -26.38 3.96
CA ALA A 80 13.99 -25.65 5.09
C ALA A 80 14.63 -24.27 5.22
N GLU A 81 13.83 -23.31 5.68
CA GLU A 81 14.28 -21.98 6.02
C GLU A 81 14.18 -21.74 7.54
N PHE A 82 15.25 -21.17 8.10
CA PHE A 82 15.32 -20.79 9.51
C PHE A 82 15.62 -19.30 9.69
N ASP A 83 14.74 -18.59 10.39
CA ASP A 83 14.99 -17.20 10.81
C ASP A 83 15.96 -17.18 12.00
N ILE A 84 17.21 -16.79 11.71
CA ILE A 84 18.28 -16.52 12.67
C ILE A 84 18.33 -15.01 12.90
N GLY A 85 17.26 -14.45 13.45
CA GLY A 85 17.15 -13.01 13.66
C GLY A 85 16.28 -12.61 14.84
N LEU A 86 15.28 -13.42 15.20
CA LEU A 86 14.38 -13.19 16.35
C LEU A 86 14.89 -13.94 17.59
N ILE A 87 15.50 -13.23 18.54
CA ILE A 87 15.77 -13.79 19.86
C ILE A 87 14.55 -13.55 20.74
N LYS A 88 13.95 -14.62 21.27
CA LYS A 88 12.99 -14.54 22.38
C LYS A 88 13.75 -14.32 23.69
N ASP A 89 13.38 -13.28 24.43
CA ASP A 89 13.88 -13.08 25.79
C ASP A 89 13.25 -14.08 26.78
N GLU A 90 13.70 -14.05 28.04
CA GLU A 90 13.20 -14.94 29.11
C GLU A 90 11.68 -14.80 29.38
N ASN A 91 11.05 -13.72 28.90
CA ASN A 91 9.62 -13.46 29.01
C ASN A 91 8.86 -13.80 27.72
N GLY A 92 9.54 -14.35 26.70
CA GLY A 92 8.96 -14.70 25.42
C GLY A 92 8.80 -13.53 24.44
N ALA A 93 9.34 -12.34 24.75
CA ALA A 93 9.31 -11.21 23.83
C ALA A 93 10.42 -11.35 22.78
N SER A 94 10.05 -11.31 21.49
CA SER A 94 11.00 -11.44 20.38
C SER A 94 11.62 -10.09 20.01
N ALA A 95 12.95 -10.01 19.97
CA ALA A 95 13.70 -8.86 19.48
C ALA A 95 14.64 -9.27 18.34
N ARG A 96 14.81 -8.37 17.34
CA ARG A 96 15.77 -8.59 16.26
C ARG A 96 17.21 -8.47 16.79
N LEU A 97 18.14 -9.29 16.28
CA LEU A 97 19.56 -9.22 16.64
C LEU A 97 20.12 -7.82 16.37
N THR A 98 20.98 -7.31 17.25
CA THR A 98 21.78 -6.11 16.97
C THR A 98 23.09 -6.48 16.30
N ALA A 99 23.60 -5.62 15.42
CA ALA A 99 24.86 -5.87 14.72
C ALA A 99 26.07 -5.70 15.65
N THR A 100 26.37 -6.77 16.40
CA THR A 100 27.50 -6.82 17.35
C THR A 100 28.37 -8.04 17.10
N PRO A 101 29.69 -7.98 17.39
CA PRO A 101 30.57 -9.13 17.21
C PRO A 101 30.08 -10.41 17.94
N PRO A 102 29.56 -10.36 19.19
CA PRO A 102 29.01 -11.55 19.84
C PRO A 102 27.81 -12.16 19.11
N ASN A 103 26.92 -11.35 18.54
CA ASN A 103 25.75 -11.83 17.80
C ASN A 103 26.16 -12.49 16.47
N PHE A 104 27.11 -11.90 15.76
CA PHE A 104 27.66 -12.50 14.53
C PHE A 104 28.42 -13.80 14.82
N GLN A 105 29.15 -13.88 15.95
CA GLN A 105 29.74 -15.16 16.40
C GLN A 105 28.69 -16.21 16.74
N LYS A 106 27.55 -15.80 17.31
CA LYS A 106 26.42 -16.71 17.57
C LYS A 106 25.85 -17.25 16.26
N VAL A 107 25.63 -16.39 15.26
CA VAL A 107 25.17 -16.80 13.92
C VAL A 107 26.15 -17.80 13.29
N ALA A 108 27.45 -17.51 13.32
CA ALA A 108 28.48 -18.42 12.80
C ALA A 108 28.41 -19.82 13.44
N LYS A 109 28.19 -19.88 14.75
CA LYS A 109 28.06 -21.14 15.49
C LYS A 109 26.78 -21.90 15.12
N ILE A 110 25.66 -21.19 14.95
CA ILE A 110 24.40 -21.80 14.53
C ILE A 110 24.58 -22.48 13.18
N ILE A 111 25.05 -21.74 12.16
CA ILE A 111 25.28 -22.29 10.81
C ILE A 111 26.21 -23.51 10.87
N LYS A 112 27.30 -23.40 11.65
CA LYS A 112 28.23 -24.52 11.83
C LYS A 112 27.55 -25.75 12.43
N GLU A 113 26.73 -25.58 13.47
CA GLU A 113 26.03 -26.69 14.12
C GLU A 113 25.05 -27.38 13.16
N PHE A 114 24.35 -26.64 12.29
CA PHE A 114 23.53 -27.23 11.23
C PHE A 114 24.37 -28.09 10.28
N LEU A 115 25.47 -27.54 9.75
CA LEU A 115 26.36 -28.26 8.81
C LEU A 115 27.03 -29.49 9.44
N ASP A 116 27.44 -29.41 10.71
CA ASP A 116 28.01 -30.54 11.45
C ASP A 116 26.99 -31.67 11.67
N ASN A 117 25.69 -31.39 11.55
CA ASN A 117 24.60 -32.33 11.75
C ASN A 117 23.93 -32.77 10.43
N GLY A 118 24.65 -32.65 9.32
CA GLY A 118 24.24 -33.20 8.02
C GLY A 118 23.38 -32.26 7.18
N ALA A 119 23.14 -31.02 7.62
CA ALA A 119 22.56 -30.03 6.74
C ALA A 119 23.60 -29.55 5.71
N TYR A 120 23.12 -29.09 4.57
CA TYR A 120 23.95 -28.50 3.52
C TYR A 120 23.18 -27.44 2.74
N THR A 121 23.90 -26.61 2.01
CA THR A 121 23.37 -25.67 1.01
C THR A 121 23.68 -26.21 -0.39
N ASN A 122 22.81 -25.97 -1.36
CA ASN A 122 23.08 -26.25 -2.77
C ASN A 122 23.13 -24.94 -3.56
N SER A 123 23.06 -25.00 -4.89
CA SER A 123 23.16 -23.84 -5.78
C SER A 123 21.85 -23.06 -5.97
N SER A 124 20.76 -23.45 -5.28
CA SER A 124 19.46 -22.82 -5.43
C SER A 124 19.34 -21.53 -4.61
N CYS A 125 19.64 -21.61 -3.31
CA CYS A 125 19.71 -20.48 -2.39
C CYS A 125 20.29 -20.98 -1.05
N GLY A 126 21.07 -20.14 -0.34
CA GLY A 126 21.81 -20.59 0.85
C GLY A 126 21.65 -19.72 2.09
N PHE A 127 21.65 -18.39 1.94
CA PHE A 127 21.72 -17.48 3.09
C PHE A 127 21.33 -16.05 2.76
N HIS A 128 20.32 -15.51 3.44
CA HIS A 128 19.94 -14.10 3.32
C HIS A 128 20.26 -13.32 4.58
N VAL A 129 20.53 -12.02 4.40
CA VAL A 129 20.65 -11.10 5.52
C VAL A 129 19.84 -9.86 5.29
N HIS A 130 19.01 -9.59 6.29
CA HIS A 130 18.10 -8.47 6.33
C HIS A 130 18.63 -7.43 7.29
N PHE A 131 18.80 -6.20 6.83
CA PHE A 131 19.23 -5.10 7.70
C PHE A 131 18.03 -4.26 8.11
N GLY A 132 17.72 -4.30 9.40
CA GLY A 132 16.79 -3.37 10.01
C GLY A 132 17.49 -2.04 10.24
N LEU A 133 17.10 -1.05 9.44
CA LEU A 133 17.70 0.27 9.45
C LEU A 133 17.15 1.16 10.59
N GLY A 134 16.81 0.61 11.76
CA GLY A 134 16.40 1.38 12.94
C GLY A 134 15.27 2.39 12.66
N MET A 135 15.55 3.69 12.77
CA MET A 135 14.60 4.78 12.49
C MET A 135 14.13 4.87 11.02
N LEU A 136 14.84 4.21 10.10
CA LEU A 136 14.45 4.11 8.69
C LEU A 136 13.47 2.93 8.45
N SER A 137 13.04 2.20 9.49
CA SER A 137 12.08 1.06 9.43
C SER A 137 10.71 1.37 8.81
N LYS A 138 10.44 2.64 8.51
CA LYS A 138 9.44 3.05 7.52
C LYS A 138 10.19 3.78 6.41
N THR A 139 10.79 3.05 5.47
CA THR A 139 11.42 3.66 4.31
C THR A 139 10.32 4.28 3.47
N SER A 140 10.02 5.55 3.74
CA SER A 140 9.29 6.39 2.80
C SER A 140 10.14 6.51 1.54
N GLY A 141 9.53 6.75 0.37
CA GLY A 141 10.32 6.92 -0.86
C GLY A 141 11.41 7.99 -0.72
N MET A 142 11.21 9.00 0.14
CA MET A 142 12.23 10.00 0.49
C MET A 142 13.49 9.39 1.12
N ASP A 143 13.32 8.51 2.12
CA ASP A 143 14.42 7.87 2.83
C ASP A 143 15.20 6.93 1.90
N ALA A 144 14.47 6.16 1.08
CA ALA A 144 15.05 5.25 0.10
C ALA A 144 15.89 5.98 -0.94
N THR A 145 15.36 7.07 -1.52
CA THR A 145 16.06 7.87 -2.52
C THR A 145 17.33 8.51 -1.95
N TRP A 146 17.27 9.14 -0.77
CA TRP A 146 18.46 9.75 -0.18
C TRP A 146 19.51 8.71 0.23
N PHE A 147 19.07 7.54 0.67
CA PHE A 147 19.97 6.45 1.01
C PHE A 147 20.69 5.95 -0.24
N ALA A 148 19.96 5.72 -1.33
CA ALA A 148 20.49 5.26 -2.60
C ALA A 148 21.57 6.18 -3.15
N ILE A 149 21.29 7.48 -3.17
CA ILE A 149 22.22 8.48 -3.68
C ILE A 149 23.48 8.51 -2.82
N TYR A 150 23.34 8.56 -1.49
CA TYR A 150 24.49 8.51 -0.59
C TYR A 150 25.29 7.22 -0.73
N PHE A 151 24.63 6.08 -0.86
CA PHE A 151 25.25 4.75 -0.94
C PHE A 151 26.15 4.61 -2.19
N LEU A 152 25.71 5.17 -3.32
CA LEU A 152 26.53 5.28 -4.54
C LEU A 152 27.65 6.33 -4.38
N ASP A 153 27.32 7.56 -4.00
CA ASP A 153 28.29 8.67 -3.93
C ASP A 153 29.43 8.39 -2.93
N SER A 154 29.15 7.65 -1.85
CA SER A 154 30.15 7.29 -0.84
C SER A 154 31.07 6.14 -1.24
N GLY A 155 30.81 5.48 -2.38
CA GLY A 155 31.55 4.30 -2.84
C GLY A 155 31.26 3.04 -2.03
N LEU A 156 30.23 3.05 -1.17
CA LEU A 156 29.83 1.86 -0.41
C LEU A 156 29.32 0.76 -1.34
N PHE A 157 28.61 1.10 -2.41
CA PHE A 157 28.21 0.13 -3.43
C PHE A 157 29.41 -0.66 -3.99
N GLU A 158 30.41 0.06 -4.51
CA GLU A 158 31.64 -0.54 -5.06
C GLU A 158 32.40 -1.39 -4.04
N LYS A 159 32.35 -0.99 -2.76
CA LYS A 159 33.02 -1.71 -1.68
C LYS A 159 32.35 -3.05 -1.33
N TYR A 160 31.04 -3.16 -1.53
CA TYR A 160 30.24 -4.30 -1.06
C TYR A 160 29.57 -5.11 -2.18
N LYS A 161 29.76 -4.73 -3.44
CA LYS A 161 29.22 -5.47 -4.60
C LYS A 161 29.86 -6.81 -4.88
N GLU A 162 31.03 -7.08 -4.31
CA GLU A 162 31.75 -8.33 -4.51
C GLU A 162 32.42 -8.77 -3.21
N TYR A 163 32.34 -10.07 -2.92
CA TYR A 163 33.11 -10.72 -1.86
C TYR A 163 34.00 -11.78 -2.49
N ASN A 164 35.32 -11.55 -2.49
CA ASN A 164 36.32 -12.49 -3.03
C ASN A 164 36.01 -13.01 -4.45
N GLY A 165 35.61 -12.14 -5.39
CA GLY A 165 35.26 -12.56 -6.75
C GLY A 165 33.82 -13.05 -6.92
N ILE A 166 33.04 -13.14 -5.83
CA ILE A 166 31.64 -13.58 -5.85
C ILE A 166 30.74 -12.33 -5.85
N PRO A 167 29.98 -12.08 -6.93
CA PRO A 167 29.02 -10.99 -6.97
C PRO A 167 28.03 -11.11 -5.82
N GLN A 168 27.80 -10.00 -5.13
CA GLN A 168 26.88 -9.91 -4.00
C GLN A 168 25.54 -9.28 -4.45
N TYR A 169 25.21 -9.35 -5.73
CA TYR A 169 23.97 -8.82 -6.31
C TYR A 169 23.62 -9.64 -7.56
N ASP A 170 22.35 -10.00 -7.75
CA ASP A 170 21.86 -10.72 -8.93
C ASP A 170 21.20 -9.73 -9.91
N ASP A 171 21.71 -9.69 -11.13
CA ASP A 171 21.25 -8.77 -12.19
C ASP A 171 19.92 -9.19 -12.83
N ASN A 172 19.45 -10.42 -12.58
CA ASN A 172 18.27 -11.00 -13.25
C ASN A 172 16.99 -10.98 -12.40
N GLU A 173 17.02 -10.47 -11.17
CA GLU A 173 15.84 -10.37 -10.31
C GLU A 173 15.03 -9.08 -10.52
N TYR A 174 13.83 -9.04 -9.94
CA TYR A 174 12.92 -7.88 -9.84
C TYR A 174 13.59 -6.60 -9.30
N ALA A 175 14.77 -6.73 -8.68
CA ALA A 175 15.57 -5.67 -8.08
C ALA A 175 16.96 -5.63 -8.76
N SER A 176 17.06 -4.94 -9.91
CA SER A 176 18.35 -4.72 -10.60
C SER A 176 19.01 -3.39 -10.19
N LEU A 177 20.34 -3.41 -10.02
CA LEU A 177 21.15 -2.21 -9.75
C LEU A 177 21.61 -1.49 -11.01
N ASN A 178 21.45 -2.11 -12.18
CA ASN A 178 22.01 -1.61 -13.43
C ASN A 178 21.44 -0.25 -13.84
N ASP A 179 20.20 0.04 -13.45
CA ASP A 179 19.53 1.32 -13.76
C ASP A 179 19.57 2.32 -12.58
N LEU A 180 20.06 1.90 -11.40
CA LEU A 180 20.10 2.76 -10.21
C LEU A 180 21.08 3.92 -10.40
N GLY A 181 22.25 3.68 -11.00
CA GLY A 181 23.24 4.72 -11.26
C GLY A 181 22.70 5.82 -12.18
N GLU A 182 22.08 5.44 -13.29
CA GLU A 182 21.46 6.38 -14.24
C GLU A 182 20.32 7.17 -13.59
N SER A 183 19.44 6.50 -12.84
CA SER A 183 18.34 7.13 -12.10
C SER A 183 18.85 8.16 -11.08
N VAL A 184 19.92 7.84 -10.36
CA VAL A 184 20.55 8.75 -9.38
C VAL A 184 21.12 9.98 -10.07
N GLU A 185 21.86 9.80 -11.18
CA GLU A 185 22.43 10.92 -11.93
C GLU A 185 21.35 11.78 -12.59
N GLN A 186 20.27 11.18 -13.11
CA GLN A 186 19.13 11.91 -13.65
C GLN A 186 18.42 12.74 -12.56
N PHE A 187 18.23 12.17 -11.36
CA PHE A 187 17.61 12.88 -10.24
C PHE A 187 18.48 14.06 -9.78
N LYS A 188 19.79 13.83 -9.60
CA LYS A 188 20.78 14.86 -9.24
C LYS A 188 20.80 15.98 -10.28
N GLY A 189 20.93 15.63 -11.57
CA GLY A 189 20.94 16.60 -12.66
C GLY A 189 19.64 17.42 -12.75
N SER A 190 18.49 16.80 -12.48
CA SER A 190 17.20 17.51 -12.42
C SER A 190 17.17 18.52 -11.26
N LEU A 191 17.67 18.16 -10.08
CA LEU A 191 17.79 19.09 -8.95
C LEU A 191 18.77 20.23 -9.20
N GLU A 192 19.89 19.96 -9.88
CA GLU A 192 20.90 20.97 -10.22
C GLU A 192 20.37 22.02 -11.21
N ASN A 193 19.51 21.60 -12.15
CA ASN A 193 18.91 22.49 -13.15
C ASN A 193 17.82 23.41 -12.60
N LEU A 194 17.33 23.15 -11.39
CA LEU A 194 16.34 24.01 -10.72
C LEU A 194 17.04 25.16 -9.99
N THR A 195 16.50 26.37 -10.06
CA THR A 195 17.17 27.57 -9.55
C THR A 195 16.79 27.92 -8.11
N SER A 196 15.55 27.68 -7.69
CA SER A 196 15.09 27.98 -6.32
C SER A 196 15.11 26.72 -5.44
N LYS A 197 15.38 26.89 -4.14
CA LYS A 197 15.32 25.79 -3.17
C LYS A 197 13.90 25.22 -3.04
N GLU A 198 12.89 26.07 -3.22
CA GLU A 198 11.48 25.68 -3.16
C GLU A 198 11.10 24.73 -4.31
N ASN A 199 11.46 25.08 -5.56
CA ASN A 199 11.19 24.23 -6.72
C ASN A 199 11.94 22.89 -6.62
N LYS A 200 13.14 22.89 -6.03
CA LYS A 200 13.90 21.66 -5.75
C LYS A 200 13.18 20.75 -4.76
N LEU A 201 12.61 21.34 -3.70
CA LEU A 201 11.84 20.60 -2.70
C LEU A 201 10.52 20.06 -3.28
N GLU A 202 9.84 20.83 -4.13
CA GLU A 202 8.65 20.38 -4.86
C GLU A 202 8.96 19.20 -5.78
N PHE A 203 9.99 19.33 -6.63
CA PHE A 203 10.42 18.25 -7.51
C PHE A 203 10.80 17.00 -6.71
N ALA A 204 11.61 17.14 -5.66
CA ALA A 204 12.02 16.00 -4.83
C ALA A 204 10.81 15.36 -4.13
N TYR A 205 9.85 16.15 -3.66
CA TYR A 205 8.60 15.63 -3.09
C TYR A 205 7.81 14.82 -4.13
N ASP A 206 7.64 15.33 -5.35
CA ASP A 206 6.91 14.63 -6.40
C ASP A 206 7.58 13.31 -6.78
N GLN A 207 8.91 13.29 -6.92
CA GLN A 207 9.63 12.08 -7.29
C GLN A 207 9.69 11.01 -6.19
N THR A 208 9.53 11.38 -4.92
CA THR A 208 9.77 10.47 -3.78
C THR A 208 8.52 10.15 -2.94
N VAL A 209 7.44 10.93 -3.10
CA VAL A 209 6.19 10.76 -2.35
C VAL A 209 5.00 10.53 -3.29
N ASN A 210 4.96 11.22 -4.43
CA ASN A 210 3.84 11.17 -5.36
C ASN A 210 3.97 9.97 -6.32
N ARG A 211 3.24 8.90 -6.02
CA ARG A 211 3.26 7.65 -6.82
C ARG A 211 2.85 7.80 -8.28
N LEU A 212 2.18 8.91 -8.65
CA LEU A 212 1.79 9.20 -10.04
C LEU A 212 2.87 9.97 -10.82
N ALA A 213 3.84 10.55 -10.12
CA ALA A 213 4.93 11.35 -10.69
C ALA A 213 6.30 10.65 -10.57
N MET A 214 6.36 9.41 -10.09
CA MET A 214 7.58 8.57 -10.04
C MET A 214 8.05 8.28 -11.48
N GLY A 215 8.79 9.21 -12.06
CA GLY A 215 9.31 9.11 -13.42
C GLY A 215 10.81 8.83 -13.47
N VAL A 216 11.56 9.16 -12.41
CA VAL A 216 13.03 9.05 -12.39
C VAL A 216 13.54 7.80 -11.67
N PHE A 217 12.87 7.35 -10.61
CA PHE A 217 13.20 6.08 -9.95
C PHE A 217 12.17 5.03 -10.32
N ASP A 218 12.60 3.97 -11.02
CA ASP A 218 11.71 2.86 -11.37
C ASP A 218 11.20 2.14 -10.10
N LYS A 219 9.96 1.64 -10.16
CA LYS A 219 9.32 0.87 -9.09
C LYS A 219 9.96 -0.50 -8.84
N TYR A 220 11.02 -0.83 -9.57
CA TYR A 220 11.76 -2.09 -9.56
C TYR A 220 13.22 -1.92 -9.08
N ASN A 221 13.56 -0.79 -8.45
CA ASN A 221 14.91 -0.55 -7.95
C ASN A 221 15.21 -1.36 -6.66
N VAL A 222 16.46 -1.79 -6.45
CA VAL A 222 16.94 -2.63 -5.32
C VAL A 222 16.80 -1.98 -3.96
N LEU A 223 16.60 -0.66 -3.95
CA LEU A 223 16.40 0.12 -2.74
C LEU A 223 14.93 0.55 -2.57
N ASN A 224 14.03 -0.01 -3.39
CA ASN A 224 12.60 0.19 -3.22
C ASN A 224 12.15 -0.52 -1.92
N PRO A 225 11.33 0.12 -1.07
CA PRO A 225 10.92 -0.45 0.20
C PRO A 225 10.23 -1.81 0.01
N HIS A 226 10.85 -2.89 0.49
CA HIS A 226 10.10 -4.12 0.72
C HIS A 226 8.97 -3.82 1.72
N HIS A 227 7.80 -4.43 1.55
CA HIS A 227 6.61 -4.16 2.36
C HIS A 227 6.82 -4.40 3.87
N GLN A 228 7.92 -5.03 4.25
CA GLN A 228 8.35 -5.31 5.62
C GLN A 228 9.27 -4.23 6.25
N GLY A 229 9.62 -3.15 5.54
CA GLY A 229 10.35 -2.01 6.11
C GLY A 229 11.85 -2.24 6.36
N THR A 230 12.45 -3.21 5.66
CA THR A 230 13.89 -3.52 5.67
C THR A 230 14.53 -3.09 4.34
N LEU A 231 15.84 -2.77 4.38
CA LEU A 231 16.63 -2.81 3.17
C LEU A 231 16.91 -4.29 2.93
N GLU A 232 16.21 -4.85 1.95
CA GLU A 232 16.38 -6.24 1.54
C GLU A 232 17.69 -6.33 0.76
N TRP A 233 18.80 -6.47 1.48
CA TRP A 233 20.06 -6.82 0.83
C TRP A 233 19.98 -8.31 0.52
N ARG A 234 19.37 -8.66 -0.61
CA ARG A 234 19.40 -10.01 -1.21
C ARG A 234 20.79 -10.43 -1.70
N GLY A 235 21.82 -9.77 -1.20
CA GLY A 235 23.15 -9.79 -1.78
C GLY A 235 24.09 -10.81 -1.20
N LEU A 236 23.57 -11.87 -0.59
CA LEU A 236 24.40 -12.89 0.03
C LEU A 236 24.26 -14.25 -0.64
N ARG A 237 24.36 -14.24 -1.97
CA ARG A 237 24.32 -15.45 -2.79
C ARG A 237 25.72 -15.91 -3.15
N GLY A 238 25.90 -17.18 -3.47
CA GLY A 238 27.14 -17.71 -4.04
C GLY A 238 28.24 -18.03 -3.04
N VAL A 239 28.28 -17.39 -1.87
CA VAL A 239 29.35 -17.60 -0.88
C VAL A 239 29.18 -18.92 -0.14
N PHE A 240 27.93 -19.27 0.12
CA PHE A 240 27.56 -20.45 0.87
C PHE A 240 27.01 -21.54 -0.04
N ASP A 241 26.93 -21.36 -1.35
CA ASP A 241 26.43 -22.37 -2.27
C ASP A 241 27.32 -23.63 -2.20
N GLU A 242 26.70 -24.81 -2.25
CA GLU A 242 27.38 -26.12 -2.22
C GLU A 242 28.23 -26.40 -0.96
N MET A 243 27.88 -25.81 0.20
CA MET A 243 28.58 -26.12 1.46
C MET A 243 27.99 -27.34 2.17
N ALA A 244 28.84 -28.36 2.38
CA ALA A 244 28.57 -29.51 3.25
C ALA A 244 29.73 -29.76 4.24
N GLY A 245 29.41 -30.26 5.43
CA GLY A 245 30.27 -30.33 6.62
C GLY A 245 31.77 -30.64 6.41
N GLN A 246 32.61 -29.59 6.51
CA GLN A 246 34.07 -29.65 6.69
C GLN A 246 34.60 -28.46 7.53
N VAL A 247 35.75 -28.63 8.21
CA VAL A 247 36.38 -27.60 9.08
C VAL A 247 36.70 -26.29 8.35
N ASN A 248 37.02 -26.36 7.05
CA ASN A 248 37.32 -25.18 6.23
C ASN A 248 36.09 -24.29 6.01
N ASN A 249 34.88 -24.82 6.15
CA ASN A 249 33.64 -24.05 5.96
C ASN A 249 33.42 -23.07 7.11
N TYR A 250 33.89 -23.38 8.34
CA TYR A 250 33.71 -22.47 9.47
C TYR A 250 34.52 -21.17 9.34
N ASN A 251 35.74 -21.26 8.80
CA ASN A 251 36.55 -20.06 8.53
C ASN A 251 35.90 -19.19 7.46
N LEU A 252 35.35 -19.81 6.40
CA LEU A 252 34.59 -19.10 5.36
C LEU A 252 33.35 -18.41 5.94
N ILE A 253 32.55 -19.11 6.77
CA ILE A 253 31.39 -18.54 7.46
C ILE A 253 31.79 -17.32 8.31
N VAL A 254 32.84 -17.46 9.12
CA VAL A 254 33.31 -16.37 9.99
C VAL A 254 33.84 -15.19 9.19
N ASP A 255 34.63 -15.43 8.14
CA ASP A 255 35.20 -14.36 7.32
C ASP A 255 34.12 -13.63 6.51
N TYR A 256 33.11 -14.35 6.05
CA TYR A 256 31.96 -13.74 5.41
C TYR A 256 31.12 -12.91 6.39
N LEU A 257 30.84 -13.45 7.58
CA LEU A 257 30.14 -12.70 8.62
C LEU A 257 30.93 -11.44 9.07
N LYS A 258 32.27 -11.42 8.98
CA LYS A 258 33.04 -10.17 9.15
C LYS A 258 32.78 -9.17 8.04
N PHE A 259 32.63 -9.61 6.79
CA PHE A 259 32.26 -8.73 5.67
C PHE A 259 30.87 -8.12 5.88
N VAL A 260 29.88 -8.95 6.23
CA VAL A 260 28.51 -8.54 6.57
C VAL A 260 28.49 -7.59 7.78
N TYR A 261 29.32 -7.84 8.81
CA TYR A 261 29.45 -6.94 9.96
C TYR A 261 30.04 -5.58 9.58
N LYS A 262 31.08 -5.56 8.72
CA LYS A 262 31.65 -4.29 8.22
C LYS A 262 30.60 -3.48 7.47
N PHE A 263 29.75 -4.14 6.66
CA PHE A 263 28.63 -3.48 6.00
C PHE A 263 27.67 -2.86 7.01
N ALA A 264 27.27 -3.60 8.05
CA ALA A 264 26.41 -3.10 9.12
C ALA A 264 26.98 -1.85 9.82
N VAL A 265 28.29 -1.84 10.08
CA VAL A 265 28.99 -0.69 10.67
C VAL A 265 28.89 0.53 9.76
N ASP A 266 29.13 0.36 8.45
CA ASP A 266 29.05 1.47 7.50
C ASP A 266 27.62 1.94 7.28
N LEU A 267 26.62 1.04 7.30
CA LEU A 267 25.20 1.42 7.34
C LEU A 267 24.86 2.29 8.56
N GLY A 268 25.35 1.92 9.75
CA GLY A 268 25.17 2.74 10.96
C GLY A 268 25.79 4.13 10.83
N ARG A 269 26.90 4.25 10.09
CA ARG A 269 27.50 5.56 9.77
C ARG A 269 26.67 6.36 8.77
N VAL A 270 26.07 5.69 7.78
CA VAL A 270 25.16 6.34 6.80
C VAL A 270 23.96 6.96 7.50
N GLN A 271 23.34 6.26 8.45
CA GLN A 271 22.16 6.76 9.17
C GLN A 271 22.39 8.10 9.88
N ASN A 272 23.59 8.31 10.40
CA ASN A 272 23.97 9.55 11.08
C ASN A 272 24.24 10.71 10.11
N LYS A 273 24.38 10.44 8.81
CA LYS A 273 24.74 11.44 7.80
C LYS A 273 23.61 11.73 6.81
N ILE A 274 22.76 10.74 6.53
CA ILE A 274 21.76 10.77 5.46
C ILE A 274 20.78 11.94 5.59
N LEU A 275 20.37 12.32 6.81
CA LEU A 275 19.43 13.42 7.02
C LEU A 275 19.97 14.76 6.54
N ASP A 276 21.28 14.96 6.62
CA ASP A 276 21.97 16.21 6.32
C ASP A 276 22.81 16.12 5.04
N TYR A 277 22.69 15.01 4.30
CA TYR A 277 23.36 14.85 3.02
C TYR A 277 22.70 15.77 1.98
N ASP A 278 23.51 16.71 1.46
CA ASP A 278 23.07 17.71 0.49
C ASP A 278 23.12 17.13 -0.92
N ILE A 279 21.98 17.19 -1.61
CA ILE A 279 21.83 16.80 -3.00
C ILE A 279 21.29 18.01 -3.75
N GLY A 280 22.13 18.65 -4.55
CA GLY A 280 21.74 19.83 -5.33
C GLY A 280 21.23 21.01 -4.51
N GLY A 281 21.60 21.16 -3.23
CA GLY A 281 21.17 22.24 -2.34
C GLY A 281 19.94 21.93 -1.46
N VAL A 282 19.48 20.68 -1.46
CA VAL A 282 18.39 20.19 -0.58
C VAL A 282 18.84 18.97 0.22
N THR A 283 18.44 18.90 1.48
CA THR A 283 18.71 17.76 2.37
C THR A 283 17.45 16.93 2.62
N LEU A 284 17.59 15.68 3.05
CA LEU A 284 16.44 14.85 3.46
C LEU A 284 15.68 15.50 4.62
N ARG A 285 16.39 16.20 5.52
CA ARG A 285 15.77 16.98 6.60
C ARG A 285 14.90 18.11 6.04
N ASP A 286 15.38 18.84 5.04
CA ASP A 286 14.58 19.88 4.37
C ASP A 286 13.35 19.28 3.69
N LEU A 287 13.50 18.15 3.00
CA LEU A 287 12.40 17.47 2.32
C LEU A 287 11.36 16.92 3.29
N LYS A 288 11.79 16.30 4.40
CA LYS A 288 10.88 15.84 5.46
C LYS A 288 10.12 17.01 6.08
N ARG A 289 10.80 18.13 6.36
CA ARG A 289 10.14 19.35 6.85
C ARG A 289 9.11 19.84 5.85
N PHE A 290 9.48 19.94 4.57
CA PHE A 290 8.59 20.33 3.48
C PHE A 290 7.37 19.41 3.36
N TYR A 291 7.56 18.10 3.45
CA TYR A 291 6.47 17.11 3.50
C TYR A 291 5.51 17.38 4.67
N PHE A 292 6.04 17.61 5.88
CA PHE A 292 5.18 17.87 7.04
C PHE A 292 4.44 19.21 6.94
N GLU A 293 5.12 20.26 6.46
CA GLU A 293 4.52 21.58 6.23
C GLU A 293 3.43 21.51 5.16
N ASN A 294 3.68 20.84 4.03
CA ASN A 294 2.69 20.63 2.98
C ASN A 294 1.54 19.74 3.46
N LYS A 295 1.81 18.66 4.19
CA LYS A 295 0.75 17.83 4.78
C LYS A 295 -0.10 18.61 5.77
N GLN A 296 0.47 19.55 6.52
CA GLN A 296 -0.28 20.42 7.42
C GLN A 296 -1.09 21.48 6.66
N LYS A 297 -0.50 22.15 5.66
CA LYS A 297 -1.21 23.07 4.76
C LYS A 297 -2.39 22.36 4.08
N GLN A 298 -2.13 21.21 3.45
CA GLN A 298 -3.14 20.39 2.78
C GLN A 298 -4.22 19.87 3.72
N LYS A 299 -3.90 19.50 4.96
CA LYS A 299 -4.93 19.16 5.97
C LYS A 299 -5.82 20.38 6.29
N GLY A 300 -5.24 21.58 6.35
CA GLY A 300 -5.98 22.83 6.49
C GLY A 300 -6.92 23.07 5.30
N SER A 301 -6.40 22.99 4.08
CA SER A 301 -7.17 23.23 2.85
C SER A 301 -8.26 22.16 2.63
N ILE A 302 -7.97 20.88 2.90
CA ILE A 302 -8.98 19.80 2.90
C ILE A 302 -10.06 20.05 3.95
N SER A 303 -9.69 20.56 5.14
CA SER A 303 -10.66 20.89 6.18
C SER A 303 -11.67 21.94 5.70
N ASN A 304 -11.24 22.94 4.91
CA ASN A 304 -12.15 23.95 4.37
C ASN A 304 -13.25 23.30 3.51
N VAL A 305 -12.88 22.39 2.60
CA VAL A 305 -13.86 21.69 1.74
C VAL A 305 -14.70 20.69 2.52
N ALA A 306 -14.10 19.93 3.45
CA ALA A 306 -14.83 18.99 4.29
C ALA A 306 -15.86 19.69 5.19
N GLN A 307 -15.54 20.89 5.70
CA GLN A 307 -16.48 21.71 6.48
C GLN A 307 -17.67 22.17 5.63
N LEU A 308 -17.47 22.48 4.34
CA LEU A 308 -18.59 22.77 3.44
C LEU A 308 -19.51 21.55 3.27
N PHE A 309 -18.94 20.35 3.14
CA PHE A 309 -19.72 19.12 3.06
C PHE A 309 -20.51 18.88 4.36
N VAL A 310 -19.86 19.01 5.52
CA VAL A 310 -20.52 18.91 6.83
C VAL A 310 -21.67 19.92 6.95
N LYS A 311 -21.43 21.19 6.60
CA LYS A 311 -22.42 22.26 6.70
C LYS A 311 -23.68 21.96 5.88
N ASN A 312 -23.54 21.41 4.69
CA ASN A 312 -24.66 21.24 3.77
C ASN A 312 -25.34 19.86 3.87
N PHE A 313 -24.59 18.79 4.12
CA PHE A 313 -25.12 17.41 4.09
C PHE A 313 -25.49 16.83 5.47
N ASN A 314 -24.86 17.30 6.56
CA ASN A 314 -25.24 16.85 7.92
C ASN A 314 -26.73 17.09 8.25
N PRO A 315 -27.37 18.21 7.83
CA PRO A 315 -28.77 18.46 8.16
C PRO A 315 -29.80 17.56 7.45
N ILE A 316 -29.43 16.91 6.33
CA ILE A 316 -30.41 16.25 5.44
C ILE A 316 -30.47 14.73 5.61
N MET A 317 -29.56 14.13 6.37
CA MET A 317 -29.46 12.66 6.51
C MET A 317 -29.22 12.23 7.97
N PRO A 318 -29.52 10.96 8.33
CA PRO A 318 -29.27 10.44 9.67
C PRO A 318 -27.78 10.51 10.07
N ALA A 319 -27.50 10.79 11.34
CA ALA A 319 -26.14 11.04 11.83
C ALA A 319 -25.15 9.87 11.59
N THR A 320 -25.63 8.62 11.66
CA THR A 320 -24.81 7.43 11.38
C THR A 320 -24.38 7.36 9.91
N GLN A 321 -25.31 7.68 9.00
CA GLN A 321 -25.06 7.65 7.56
C GLN A 321 -24.25 8.85 7.10
N PHE A 322 -24.50 10.03 7.71
CA PHE A 322 -23.65 11.19 7.55
C PHE A 322 -22.20 10.90 7.92
N LYS A 323 -21.95 10.24 9.06
CA LYS A 323 -20.58 9.90 9.48
C LYS A 323 -19.87 9.03 8.44
N LYS A 324 -20.56 8.05 7.86
CA LYS A 324 -20.00 7.19 6.80
C LYS A 324 -19.70 7.99 5.53
N ALA A 325 -20.68 8.74 5.02
CA ALA A 325 -20.52 9.55 3.82
C ALA A 325 -19.42 10.62 3.96
N ASN A 326 -19.34 11.27 5.12
CA ASN A 326 -18.29 12.25 5.42
C ASN A 326 -16.89 11.61 5.50
N ALA A 327 -16.78 10.40 6.06
CA ALA A 327 -15.52 9.67 6.09
C ALA A 327 -15.06 9.27 4.67
N GLU A 328 -15.99 8.80 3.83
CA GLU A 328 -15.71 8.47 2.43
C GLU A 328 -15.33 9.71 1.61
N PHE A 329 -16.04 10.83 1.79
CA PHE A 329 -15.72 12.08 1.12
C PHE A 329 -14.34 12.61 1.55
N THR A 330 -14.05 12.63 2.86
CA THR A 330 -12.73 13.06 3.38
C THR A 330 -11.59 12.16 2.87
N LYS A 331 -11.85 10.85 2.77
CA LYS A 331 -10.92 9.89 2.17
C LYS A 331 -10.69 10.19 0.68
N HIS A 332 -11.74 10.50 -0.08
CA HIS A 332 -11.63 10.92 -1.48
C HIS A 332 -10.78 12.19 -1.64
N LEU A 333 -10.99 13.21 -0.80
CA LEU A 333 -10.16 14.43 -0.78
C LEU A 333 -8.69 14.12 -0.51
N SER A 334 -8.41 13.08 0.28
CA SER A 334 -7.06 12.66 0.66
C SER A 334 -6.33 11.88 -0.45
N PHE A 335 -7.02 11.10 -1.28
CA PHE A 335 -6.39 10.37 -2.41
C PHE A 335 -6.13 11.26 -3.62
N ARG A 336 -6.96 12.28 -3.85
CA ARG A 336 -6.72 13.26 -4.91
C ARG A 336 -5.62 14.27 -4.58
N ASN A 337 -5.20 14.29 -3.32
CA ASN A 337 -4.12 15.13 -2.82
C ASN A 337 -2.76 14.79 -3.47
N ASP A 338 -2.62 13.60 -4.05
CA ASP A 338 -1.42 13.19 -4.77
C ASP A 338 -1.42 13.66 -6.24
N ALA A 339 -2.54 14.15 -6.78
CA ALA A 339 -2.66 14.49 -8.21
C ALA A 339 -3.16 15.92 -8.50
N ILE A 340 -3.57 16.70 -7.49
CA ILE A 340 -4.31 17.96 -7.69
C ILE A 340 -3.73 19.10 -6.84
N ASN A 341 -3.56 20.26 -7.48
CA ASN A 341 -3.30 21.53 -6.82
C ASN A 341 -4.42 21.84 -5.79
N THR A 342 -4.11 21.66 -4.50
CA THR A 342 -5.02 21.94 -3.38
C THR A 342 -5.11 23.43 -3.02
N GLU A 343 -4.34 24.31 -3.65
CA GLU A 343 -4.40 25.76 -3.43
C GLU A 343 -5.80 26.33 -3.69
N GLN A 344 -6.55 25.74 -4.62
CA GLN A 344 -7.95 26.13 -4.88
C GLN A 344 -8.86 25.93 -3.65
N TYR A 345 -8.52 24.99 -2.75
CA TYR A 345 -9.28 24.75 -1.52
C TYR A 345 -9.06 25.83 -0.44
N ASP A 346 -8.12 26.75 -0.66
CA ASP A 346 -7.95 27.96 0.14
C ASP A 346 -8.49 29.22 -0.57
N ASN A 347 -8.89 29.10 -1.83
CA ASN A 347 -9.45 30.20 -2.60
C ASN A 347 -10.91 30.47 -2.19
N LYS A 348 -11.18 31.67 -1.66
CA LYS A 348 -12.51 32.07 -1.21
C LYS A 348 -13.60 32.00 -2.28
N ASN A 349 -13.30 32.39 -3.51
CA ASN A 349 -14.27 32.38 -4.61
C ASN A 349 -14.62 30.94 -5.00
N TYR A 350 -13.60 30.06 -5.02
CA TYR A 350 -13.81 28.63 -5.26
C TYR A 350 -14.66 28.01 -4.15
N LEU A 351 -14.31 28.24 -2.88
CA LEU A 351 -15.04 27.72 -1.73
C LEU A 351 -16.48 28.22 -1.69
N GLN A 352 -16.72 29.48 -2.05
CA GLN A 352 -18.07 30.03 -2.14
C GLN A 352 -18.88 29.32 -3.23
N ALA A 353 -18.35 29.24 -4.46
CA ALA A 353 -19.02 28.57 -5.56
C ALA A 353 -19.29 27.09 -5.26
N LEU A 354 -18.32 26.40 -4.63
CA LEU A 354 -18.48 25.02 -4.20
C LEU A 354 -19.55 24.90 -3.10
N SER A 355 -19.57 25.81 -2.12
CA SER A 355 -20.59 25.82 -1.06
C SER A 355 -21.99 26.04 -1.62
N GLU A 356 -22.16 26.93 -2.59
CA GLU A 356 -23.45 27.20 -3.24
C GLU A 356 -23.97 25.96 -3.97
N GLN A 357 -23.08 25.24 -4.66
CA GLN A 357 -23.44 23.99 -5.30
C GLN A 357 -23.72 22.86 -4.31
N MET A 358 -22.93 22.72 -3.24
CA MET A 358 -23.20 21.75 -2.18
C MET A 358 -24.57 22.01 -1.53
N ALA A 359 -24.93 23.27 -1.32
CA ALA A 359 -26.24 23.64 -0.79
C ALA A 359 -27.37 23.27 -1.76
N PHE A 360 -27.19 23.53 -3.05
CA PHE A 360 -28.13 23.13 -4.09
C PHE A 360 -28.31 21.61 -4.16
N SER A 361 -27.21 20.85 -4.21
CA SER A 361 -27.24 19.38 -4.20
C SER A 361 -27.90 18.84 -2.95
N ALA A 362 -27.57 19.36 -1.77
CA ALA A 362 -28.16 18.93 -0.51
C ALA A 362 -29.68 19.14 -0.47
N LEU A 363 -30.15 20.31 -0.91
CA LEU A 363 -31.58 20.61 -1.00
C LEU A 363 -32.31 19.64 -1.94
N ALA A 364 -31.72 19.40 -3.11
CA ALA A 364 -32.32 18.55 -4.12
C ALA A 364 -32.31 17.06 -3.72
N LEU A 365 -31.31 16.62 -2.95
CA LEU A 365 -31.18 15.25 -2.45
C LEU A 365 -31.98 14.98 -1.19
N GLN A 366 -32.45 16.00 -0.48
CA GLN A 366 -33.15 15.86 0.78
C GLN A 366 -34.28 14.82 0.77
N PRO A 367 -35.12 14.69 -0.29
CA PRO A 367 -36.15 13.64 -0.35
C PRO A 367 -35.58 12.22 -0.43
N PHE A 368 -34.34 12.06 -0.89
CA PHE A 368 -33.72 10.78 -1.23
C PHE A 368 -32.74 10.27 -0.17
N VAL A 369 -32.28 11.13 0.75
CA VAL A 369 -31.29 10.75 1.79
C VAL A 369 -31.82 10.89 3.21
N GLY A 370 -33.13 11.10 3.36
CA GLY A 370 -33.82 11.17 4.65
C GLY A 370 -33.85 9.83 5.39
N HIS A 371 -34.46 9.81 6.59
CA HIS A 371 -34.47 8.65 7.49
C HIS A 371 -35.05 7.38 6.86
N GLN A 372 -35.96 7.52 5.91
CA GLN A 372 -36.67 6.39 5.29
C GLN A 372 -35.90 5.77 4.13
N ALA A 373 -34.77 6.34 3.72
CA ALA A 373 -34.06 5.95 2.50
C ALA A 373 -33.02 4.82 2.71
N TRP A 374 -32.58 4.59 3.95
CA TRP A 374 -31.43 3.75 4.29
C TRP A 374 -31.87 2.35 4.74
N GLY A 375 -32.54 1.62 3.85
CA GLY A 375 -33.21 0.36 4.16
C GLY A 375 -32.30 -0.86 4.32
N THR A 376 -31.06 -0.80 3.85
CA THR A 376 -30.13 -1.94 3.86
C THR A 376 -28.81 -1.60 4.55
N PRO A 377 -28.07 -2.60 5.06
CA PRO A 377 -26.69 -2.42 5.53
C PRO A 377 -25.75 -1.86 4.44
N GLU A 378 -26.04 -2.14 3.18
CA GLU A 378 -25.30 -1.74 1.99
C GLU A 378 -25.60 -0.30 1.55
N SER A 379 -26.74 0.28 1.97
CA SER A 379 -27.15 1.65 1.63
C SER A 379 -26.02 2.65 1.92
N ARG A 380 -25.55 3.36 0.89
CA ARG A 380 -24.46 4.33 1.01
C ARG A 380 -24.60 5.48 0.01
N MET A 381 -24.09 6.64 0.40
CA MET A 381 -23.92 7.79 -0.48
C MET A 381 -22.43 8.02 -0.70
N ILE A 382 -22.00 7.95 -1.95
CA ILE A 382 -20.63 8.27 -2.34
C ILE A 382 -20.63 9.67 -2.95
N THR A 383 -19.76 10.54 -2.43
CA THR A 383 -19.60 11.90 -2.95
C THR A 383 -18.16 12.09 -3.43
N ARG A 384 -17.99 12.69 -4.61
CA ARG A 384 -16.68 12.96 -5.24
C ARG A 384 -16.61 14.39 -5.75
N LEU A 385 -15.41 14.98 -5.72
CA LEU A 385 -15.16 16.25 -6.42
C LEU A 385 -14.87 15.99 -7.89
N ARG A 386 -15.36 16.84 -8.78
CA ARG A 386 -15.15 16.64 -10.23
C ARG A 386 -13.69 16.87 -10.66
N PRO A 387 -13.15 16.12 -11.65
CA PRO A 387 -11.72 16.18 -12.02
C PRO A 387 -11.30 17.46 -12.72
N GLN A 388 -12.08 17.99 -13.66
CA GLN A 388 -11.74 19.13 -14.50
C GLN A 388 -13.00 19.79 -15.11
N GLY A 389 -12.94 21.09 -15.42
CA GLY A 389 -13.91 21.81 -16.26
C GLY A 389 -15.10 22.49 -15.56
N ALA A 390 -15.57 21.97 -14.42
CA ALA A 390 -16.62 22.62 -13.63
C ALA A 390 -16.41 22.38 -12.12
N ILE A 391 -16.50 23.45 -11.32
CA ILE A 391 -16.64 23.34 -9.86
C ILE A 391 -17.89 22.50 -9.60
N GLY A 392 -17.79 21.50 -8.72
CA GLY A 392 -18.95 20.74 -8.24
C GLY A 392 -18.68 19.36 -7.69
N LEU A 393 -19.77 18.73 -7.27
CA LEU A 393 -19.79 17.37 -6.74
C LEU A 393 -20.50 16.42 -7.70
N GLU A 394 -20.01 15.19 -7.73
CA GLU A 394 -20.73 14.03 -8.20
C GLU A 394 -21.21 13.26 -6.96
N VAL A 395 -22.49 12.87 -6.96
CA VAL A 395 -23.09 12.13 -5.85
C VAL A 395 -23.78 10.90 -6.44
N ASP A 396 -23.39 9.74 -5.94
CA ASP A 396 -24.03 8.46 -6.23
C ASP A 396 -24.72 7.93 -4.98
N LEU A 397 -25.97 7.50 -5.11
CA LEU A 397 -26.69 6.77 -4.06
C LEU A 397 -26.76 5.30 -4.44
N TYR A 398 -26.45 4.41 -3.51
CA TYR A 398 -26.45 2.96 -3.73
C TYR A 398 -27.38 2.27 -2.75
N ASP A 399 -28.10 1.27 -3.24
CA ASP A 399 -28.87 0.32 -2.43
C ASP A 399 -29.86 1.02 -1.49
N MET A 400 -30.47 2.12 -1.95
CA MET A 400 -31.44 2.90 -1.19
C MET A 400 -32.83 2.26 -1.30
N THR A 401 -33.66 2.42 -0.27
CA THR A 401 -35.02 1.85 -0.22
C THR A 401 -36.03 2.93 0.12
N TYR A 402 -37.15 2.99 -0.60
CA TYR A 402 -38.19 3.98 -0.40
C TYR A 402 -39.55 3.31 -0.30
N TYR A 403 -40.15 3.35 0.88
CA TYR A 403 -41.47 2.81 1.14
C TYR A 403 -42.49 3.93 1.40
N ASN A 404 -43.62 3.89 0.69
CA ASN A 404 -44.75 4.81 0.87
C ASN A 404 -44.36 6.29 0.78
N GLN A 405 -43.58 6.65 -0.25
CA GLN A 405 -43.05 7.99 -0.46
C GLN A 405 -43.71 8.68 -1.66
N ALA A 406 -43.94 9.99 -1.53
CA ALA A 406 -44.26 10.87 -2.65
C ALA A 406 -43.05 11.75 -2.98
N LEU A 407 -42.44 11.50 -4.14
CA LEU A 407 -41.22 12.15 -4.60
C LEU A 407 -41.56 13.18 -5.68
N VAL A 408 -41.26 14.44 -5.41
CA VAL A 408 -41.45 15.54 -6.37
C VAL A 408 -40.17 15.74 -7.18
N ILE A 409 -40.27 15.64 -8.50
CA ILE A 409 -39.14 15.81 -9.39
C ILE A 409 -39.26 17.18 -10.10
N GLU A 410 -38.76 18.25 -9.50
CA GLU A 410 -38.82 19.60 -10.10
C GLU A 410 -37.86 19.75 -11.31
N PRO A 411 -38.34 20.04 -12.54
CA PRO A 411 -37.51 20.00 -13.75
C PRO A 411 -36.23 20.84 -13.69
N ASN A 412 -36.33 22.08 -13.19
CA ASN A 412 -35.18 22.98 -13.13
C ASN A 412 -34.06 22.45 -12.22
N VAL A 413 -34.45 21.83 -11.10
CA VAL A 413 -33.51 21.27 -10.12
C VAL A 413 -32.83 20.03 -10.70
N TRP A 414 -33.61 19.13 -11.28
CA TRP A 414 -33.10 17.85 -11.76
C TRP A 414 -32.34 17.95 -13.08
N ASN A 415 -32.71 18.89 -13.96
CA ASN A 415 -31.92 19.19 -15.14
C ASN A 415 -30.51 19.63 -14.77
N GLU A 416 -30.36 20.47 -13.74
CA GLU A 416 -29.04 20.85 -13.24
C GLU A 416 -28.34 19.66 -12.57
N LEU A 417 -28.99 18.89 -11.70
CA LEU A 417 -28.34 17.74 -11.05
C LEU A 417 -27.82 16.69 -12.04
N VAL A 418 -28.66 16.26 -12.98
CA VAL A 418 -28.31 15.17 -13.89
C VAL A 418 -27.31 15.64 -14.94
N ASN A 419 -27.60 16.74 -15.64
CA ASN A 419 -26.79 17.15 -16.80
C ASN A 419 -25.51 17.91 -16.40
N LYS A 420 -25.50 18.62 -15.27
CA LYS A 420 -24.35 19.44 -14.85
C LYS A 420 -23.52 18.77 -13.76
N PHE A 421 -24.14 17.99 -12.89
CA PHE A 421 -23.49 17.44 -11.70
C PHE A 421 -23.32 15.92 -11.71
N GLY A 422 -23.77 15.22 -12.76
CA GLY A 422 -23.46 13.80 -12.97
C GLY A 422 -24.00 12.91 -11.85
N TRP A 423 -25.27 13.08 -11.54
CA TRP A 423 -25.94 12.37 -10.46
C TRP A 423 -26.56 11.04 -10.93
N GLY A 424 -26.53 10.02 -10.06
CA GLY A 424 -27.20 8.74 -10.29
C GLY A 424 -27.57 7.99 -9.01
N MET A 425 -28.62 7.17 -9.10
CA MET A 425 -29.02 6.19 -8.10
C MET A 425 -28.84 4.79 -8.65
N TRP A 426 -28.30 3.88 -7.85
CA TRP A 426 -27.93 2.53 -8.25
C TRP A 426 -28.60 1.50 -7.33
N ASN A 427 -29.15 0.43 -7.90
CA ASN A 427 -29.73 -0.70 -7.16
C ASN A 427 -30.80 -0.27 -6.13
N CYS A 428 -31.62 0.72 -6.48
CA CYS A 428 -32.59 1.28 -5.53
C CYS A 428 -33.93 0.55 -5.60
N VAL A 429 -34.58 0.41 -4.45
CA VAL A 429 -35.90 -0.25 -4.35
C VAL A 429 -36.95 0.77 -3.98
N PHE A 430 -37.99 0.88 -4.79
CA PHE A 430 -39.15 1.74 -4.54
C PHE A 430 -40.41 0.90 -4.39
N GLU A 431 -41.11 1.06 -3.26
CA GLU A 431 -42.30 0.30 -2.93
C GLU A 431 -43.45 1.22 -2.52
N SER A 432 -44.63 0.99 -3.09
CA SER A 432 -45.86 1.77 -2.81
C SER A 432 -45.63 3.28 -2.95
N CYS A 433 -44.98 3.72 -4.03
CA CYS A 433 -44.47 5.09 -4.16
C CYS A 433 -45.23 5.94 -5.18
N GLN A 434 -45.09 7.26 -5.09
CA GLN A 434 -45.62 8.22 -6.06
C GLN A 434 -44.51 9.13 -6.58
N PHE A 435 -44.33 9.19 -7.89
CA PHE A 435 -43.47 10.17 -8.54
C PHE A 435 -44.33 11.30 -9.10
N LEU A 436 -44.21 12.49 -8.53
CA LEU A 436 -44.97 13.67 -8.95
C LEU A 436 -44.16 14.44 -9.97
N PHE A 437 -44.48 14.26 -11.24
CA PHE A 437 -43.83 14.95 -12.35
C PHE A 437 -44.59 16.23 -12.72
N LYS A 438 -43.84 17.24 -13.15
CA LYS A 438 -44.38 18.38 -13.91
C LYS A 438 -44.49 17.97 -15.39
N ASN A 439 -44.70 18.96 -16.26
CA ASN A 439 -44.74 18.70 -17.70
C ASN A 439 -43.46 17.96 -18.15
N PRO A 440 -43.59 16.73 -18.69
CA PRO A 440 -42.46 15.87 -19.02
C PRO A 440 -41.54 16.44 -20.11
N LYS A 441 -42.02 17.39 -20.92
CA LYS A 441 -41.20 18.07 -21.94
C LYS A 441 -40.18 19.06 -21.34
N LEU A 442 -40.29 19.37 -20.04
CA LEU A 442 -39.35 20.27 -19.36
C LEU A 442 -38.08 19.56 -18.87
N TYR A 443 -38.06 18.22 -18.85
CA TYR A 443 -36.89 17.46 -18.41
C TYR A 443 -35.94 17.25 -19.59
N GLN A 444 -34.73 17.77 -19.48
CA GLN A 444 -33.66 17.71 -20.49
C GLN A 444 -32.74 16.51 -20.27
N PHE A 445 -33.19 15.51 -19.53
CA PHE A 445 -32.48 14.27 -19.26
C PHE A 445 -33.47 13.10 -19.37
N LYS A 446 -32.94 11.90 -19.59
CA LYS A 446 -33.75 10.68 -19.57
C LYS A 446 -33.87 10.18 -18.14
N ILE A 447 -35.07 9.78 -17.70
CA ILE A 447 -35.30 9.39 -16.30
C ILE A 447 -34.47 8.16 -15.90
N ASN A 448 -34.10 7.26 -16.81
CA ASN A 448 -33.18 6.17 -16.50
C ASN A 448 -31.74 6.62 -16.21
N ASN A 449 -31.33 7.83 -16.60
CA ASN A 449 -30.07 8.41 -16.12
C ASN A 449 -30.13 8.74 -14.62
N LEU A 450 -31.34 8.84 -14.07
CA LEU A 450 -31.64 9.13 -12.68
C LEU A 450 -31.60 7.84 -11.85
N PHE A 451 -32.32 6.81 -12.31
CA PHE A 451 -32.50 5.54 -11.58
C PHE A 451 -31.91 4.37 -12.39
N LEU A 452 -30.67 4.02 -12.07
CA LEU A 452 -29.92 2.94 -12.68
C LEU A 452 -30.17 1.65 -11.89
N ASP A 453 -30.69 0.63 -12.57
CA ASP A 453 -30.99 -0.68 -11.98
C ASP A 453 -31.95 -0.60 -10.77
N ALA A 454 -32.99 0.25 -10.88
CA ALA A 454 -33.98 0.41 -9.83
C ALA A 454 -35.17 -0.54 -10.01
N MET A 455 -35.64 -1.09 -8.89
CA MET A 455 -36.85 -1.91 -8.81
C MET A 455 -38.02 -1.07 -8.33
N TYR A 456 -39.19 -1.25 -8.95
CA TYR A 456 -40.42 -0.55 -8.59
C TYR A 456 -41.52 -1.57 -8.29
N THR A 457 -42.22 -1.40 -7.17
CA THR A 457 -43.37 -2.23 -6.78
C THR A 457 -44.50 -1.31 -6.35
N ASP A 458 -45.68 -1.44 -6.97
CA ASP A 458 -46.87 -0.61 -6.66
C ASP A 458 -46.60 0.90 -6.73
N CYS A 459 -45.74 1.33 -7.66
CA CYS A 459 -45.37 2.73 -7.83
C CYS A 459 -46.16 3.41 -8.95
N VAL A 460 -46.44 4.71 -8.77
CA VAL A 460 -47.26 5.49 -9.68
C VAL A 460 -46.58 6.80 -10.08
N ALA A 461 -46.42 7.05 -11.37
CA ALA A 461 -46.02 8.34 -11.91
C ALA A 461 -47.25 9.20 -12.21
N VAL A 462 -47.36 10.33 -11.53
CA VAL A 462 -48.51 11.23 -11.58
C VAL A 462 -48.19 12.47 -12.40
N PHE A 463 -49.04 12.76 -13.38
CA PHE A 463 -48.96 13.91 -14.28
C PHE A 463 -50.22 14.77 -14.18
N LYS A 464 -50.15 16.00 -14.71
CA LYS A 464 -51.31 16.89 -14.70
C LYS A 464 -52.38 16.40 -15.67
N THR A 465 -52.00 16.09 -16.90
CA THR A 465 -52.93 15.67 -17.97
C THR A 465 -52.60 14.27 -18.50
N MET A 466 -53.58 13.61 -19.12
CA MET A 466 -53.35 12.31 -19.76
C MET A 466 -52.39 12.39 -20.95
N GLU A 467 -52.37 13.52 -21.68
CA GLU A 467 -51.41 13.74 -22.77
C GLU A 467 -49.96 13.74 -22.25
N GLU A 468 -49.73 14.35 -21.09
CA GLU A 468 -48.43 14.35 -20.43
C GLU A 468 -48.05 12.94 -19.97
N ALA A 469 -48.97 12.21 -19.35
CA ALA A 469 -48.76 10.82 -18.94
C ALA A 469 -48.42 9.91 -20.14
N ASP A 470 -49.14 10.04 -21.26
CA ASP A 470 -48.90 9.27 -22.48
C ASP A 470 -47.58 9.62 -23.15
N TYR A 471 -47.16 10.89 -23.09
CA TYR A 471 -45.84 11.32 -23.58
C TYR A 471 -44.71 10.71 -22.73
N ALA A 472 -44.84 10.76 -21.41
CA ALA A 472 -43.87 10.19 -20.49
C ALA A 472 -43.80 8.67 -20.61
N LYS A 473 -44.95 7.99 -20.71
CA LYS A 473 -45.05 6.53 -20.90
C LYS A 473 -44.35 6.09 -22.19
N ARG A 474 -44.62 6.74 -23.32
CA ARG A 474 -43.91 6.44 -24.59
C ARG A 474 -42.41 6.61 -24.45
N SER A 475 -41.99 7.71 -23.84
CA SER A 475 -40.58 8.00 -23.55
C SER A 475 -39.96 7.07 -22.49
N TRP A 476 -40.75 6.24 -21.82
CA TRP A 476 -40.28 5.22 -20.88
C TRP A 476 -40.20 3.84 -21.56
N THR A 477 -41.27 3.45 -22.26
CA THR A 477 -41.41 2.14 -22.92
C THR A 477 -40.47 1.96 -24.12
N GLU A 478 -40.21 3.01 -24.90
CA GLU A 478 -39.25 2.94 -26.02
C GLU A 478 -37.83 2.55 -25.58
N PHE A 479 -37.52 2.65 -24.28
CA PHE A 479 -36.16 2.51 -23.76
C PHE A 479 -35.92 1.22 -22.96
N HIS A 480 -36.92 0.65 -22.30
CA HIS A 480 -36.75 -0.57 -21.48
C HIS A 480 -37.11 -1.88 -22.22
N GLY A 481 -37.57 -1.80 -23.47
CA GLY A 481 -38.21 -2.94 -24.11
C GLY A 481 -39.56 -3.28 -23.45
N ASN A 482 -40.29 -4.25 -23.99
CA ASN A 482 -41.61 -4.63 -23.48
C ASN A 482 -41.60 -5.34 -22.10
N GLU A 483 -40.49 -5.29 -21.35
CA GLU A 483 -40.28 -6.10 -20.14
C GLU A 483 -40.32 -5.31 -18.80
N THR A 484 -40.63 -4.01 -18.80
CA THR A 484 -40.79 -3.24 -17.53
C THR A 484 -42.18 -2.61 -17.42
N GLU A 485 -43.15 -3.34 -16.88
CA GLU A 485 -44.46 -2.83 -16.47
C GLU A 485 -44.52 -2.47 -14.97
N ASP A 486 -43.47 -1.87 -14.41
CA ASP A 486 -43.35 -1.74 -12.94
C ASP A 486 -43.75 -0.37 -12.37
N ILE A 487 -44.10 0.61 -13.22
CA ILE A 487 -44.66 1.91 -12.81
C ILE A 487 -45.96 2.21 -13.57
N HIS A 488 -47.02 2.54 -12.83
CA HIS A 488 -48.29 2.99 -13.41
C HIS A 488 -48.25 4.49 -13.72
N PHE A 489 -48.63 4.90 -14.93
CA PHE A 489 -48.73 6.30 -15.33
C PHE A 489 -50.18 6.77 -15.19
N MET A 490 -50.41 7.86 -14.46
CA MET A 490 -51.76 8.41 -14.25
C MET A 490 -51.80 9.93 -14.38
N ALA A 491 -52.98 10.47 -14.66
CA ALA A 491 -53.28 11.89 -14.64
C ALA A 491 -54.20 12.26 -13.47
N VAL A 492 -54.10 13.49 -13.00
CA VAL A 492 -54.98 14.03 -11.94
C VAL A 492 -56.28 14.60 -12.52
N GLU A 493 -56.24 15.13 -13.75
CA GLU A 493 -57.39 15.73 -14.46
C GLU A 493 -58.40 14.74 -15.03
#